data_AF-A0A365U7Z5-F1
#
_entry.id   AF-A0A365U7Z5-F1
#
_cell.length_a   1.000
_cell.length_b   1.000
_cell.length_c   1.000
_cell.angle_alpha   90.00
_cell.angle_beta   90.00
_cell.angle_gamma   90.00
#
_symmetry.space_group_name_H-M   'P 1'
#
loop_
_entity.id
_entity.type
_entity.pdbx_description
1 polymer ?
#
loop_
_entity_poly.entity_id
_entity_poly.type
_entity_poly.pdbx_seq_one_letter_code
_entity_poly.pdbx_strand_id
1 'polypeptide(L)'
;MSLLMGSIEGFPRGRTTEQLLALLAVDFDPLRRAAVVAELGELARQGAIRRGRDGRWRATAQSRAVQEGPPEPAESGATGPSSTWRI
;
A
#
# COMPACT_ATOMS: atom_id res chain seq x y z
N MET A 1 11.05 -0.96 -3.91
CA MET A 1 9.70 -1.48 -3.60
C MET A 1 9.79 -2.97 -3.31
N SER A 2 9.15 -3.44 -2.23
CA SER A 2 9.01 -4.86 -1.92
C SER A 2 7.74 -5.45 -2.56
N LEU A 3 7.85 -6.63 -3.18
CA LEU A 3 6.71 -7.39 -3.74
C LEU A 3 5.62 -7.68 -2.69
N LEU A 4 6.03 -7.95 -1.44
CA LEU A 4 5.13 -8.20 -0.32
C LEU A 4 4.28 -6.97 0.01
N MET A 5 4.87 -5.77 -0.01
CA MET A 5 4.16 -4.52 0.27
C MET A 5 3.08 -4.25 -0.79
N GLY A 6 3.43 -4.34 -2.08
CA GLY A 6 2.46 -4.18 -3.16
C GLY A 6 1.33 -5.21 -3.08
N SER A 7 1.65 -6.43 -2.63
CA SER A 7 0.66 -7.49 -2.40
C SER A 7 -0.25 -7.27 -1.20
N ILE A 8 0.08 -6.39 -0.26
CA ILE A 8 -0.78 -6.02 0.88
C ILE A 8 -1.61 -4.79 0.51
N GLU A 9 -1.02 -3.81 -0.17
CA GLU A 9 -1.70 -2.60 -0.63
C GLU A 9 -2.86 -2.89 -1.60
N GLY A 10 -2.69 -3.86 -2.50
CA GLY A 10 -3.76 -4.28 -3.42
C GLY A 10 -4.99 -4.89 -2.75
N PHE A 11 -4.98 -5.09 -1.42
CA PHE A 11 -5.99 -5.87 -0.70
C PHE A 11 -6.52 -5.09 0.50
N PRO A 12 -7.54 -4.24 0.31
CA PRO A 12 -8.02 -3.32 1.36
C PRO A 12 -8.58 -4.04 2.60
N ARG A 13 -9.04 -5.28 2.44
CA ARG A 13 -9.51 -6.12 3.56
C ARG A 13 -8.36 -6.78 4.34
N GLY A 14 -7.14 -6.70 3.83
CA GLY A 14 -5.96 -7.38 4.35
C GLY A 14 -5.96 -8.88 4.09
N ARG A 15 -4.83 -9.51 4.41
CA ARG A 15 -4.58 -10.95 4.19
C ARG A 15 -3.87 -11.61 5.35
N THR A 16 -4.13 -12.89 5.58
CA THR A 16 -3.36 -13.67 6.57
C THR A 16 -1.96 -13.98 6.05
N THR A 17 -1.08 -14.39 6.95
CA THR A 17 0.26 -14.84 6.56
C THR A 17 0.16 -16.03 5.60
N GLU A 18 -0.71 -17.02 5.83
CA GLU A 18 -0.87 -18.15 4.88
C GLU A 18 -1.31 -17.69 3.50
N GLN A 19 -2.26 -16.75 3.41
CA GLN A 19 -2.71 -16.24 2.13
C GLN A 19 -1.61 -15.49 1.36
N LEU A 20 -0.74 -14.78 2.08
CA LEU A 20 0.41 -14.10 1.48
C LEU A 20 1.47 -15.09 1.00
N LEU A 21 1.74 -16.15 1.77
CA LEU A 21 2.63 -17.23 1.36
C LEU A 21 2.11 -17.94 0.11
N ALA A 22 0.80 -18.20 0.05
CA ALA A 22 0.16 -18.88 -1.07
C ALA A 22 0.20 -18.04 -2.34
N LEU A 23 -0.02 -16.72 -2.21
CA LEU A 23 0.10 -15.79 -3.32
C LEU A 23 1.51 -15.73 -3.88
N LEU A 24 2.51 -15.78 -2.99
CA LEU A 24 3.92 -15.73 -3.35
C LEU A 24 4.48 -17.11 -3.76
N ALA A 25 3.64 -18.16 -3.76
CA ALA A 25 4.00 -19.54 -4.07
C ALA A 25 5.21 -20.06 -3.25
N VAL A 26 5.28 -19.68 -1.97
CA VAL A 26 6.39 -20.01 -1.05
C VAL A 26 6.00 -20.95 0.08
N ASP A 27 4.81 -21.54 0.02
CA ASP A 27 4.22 -22.34 1.11
C ASP A 27 5.04 -23.59 1.50
N PHE A 28 5.83 -24.11 0.57
CA PHE A 28 6.57 -25.37 0.73
C PHE A 28 8.06 -25.18 1.01
N ASP A 29 8.58 -23.95 1.01
CA ASP A 29 10.00 -23.64 1.28
C ASP A 29 10.15 -22.98 2.66
N PRO A 30 10.67 -23.71 3.68
CA PRO A 30 10.78 -23.19 5.04
C PRO A 30 11.65 -21.93 5.15
N LEU A 31 12.71 -21.81 4.34
CA LEU A 31 13.60 -20.65 4.35
C LEU A 31 12.89 -19.42 3.78
N ARG A 32 12.18 -19.60 2.66
CA ARG A 32 11.40 -18.50 2.06
C ARG A 32 10.24 -18.07 2.95
N ARG A 33 9.57 -19.01 3.63
CA ARG A 33 8.53 -18.68 4.62
C ARG A 33 9.10 -17.84 5.75
N ALA A 34 10.25 -18.21 6.29
CA ALA A 34 10.92 -17.44 7.33
C ALA A 34 11.28 -16.03 6.86
N ALA A 35 11.77 -15.89 5.61
CA ALA A 35 12.07 -14.60 5.02
C ALA A 35 10.83 -13.70 4.90
N VAL A 36 9.69 -14.23 4.42
CA VAL A 36 8.43 -13.48 4.34
C VAL A 36 7.94 -13.05 5.72
N VAL A 37 8.02 -13.94 6.72
CA VAL A 37 7.63 -13.60 8.10
C VAL A 37 8.53 -12.53 8.70
N ALA A 38 9.84 -12.58 8.44
CA ALA A 38 10.78 -11.55 8.87
C ALA A 38 10.46 -10.20 8.21
N GLU A 39 10.17 -10.19 6.91
CA GLU A 39 9.80 -8.99 6.17
C GLU A 39 8.47 -8.38 6.68
N LEU A 40 7.47 -9.21 6.98
CA LEU A 40 6.22 -8.75 7.63
C LEU A 40 6.51 -8.10 8.98
N GLY A 41 7.40 -8.68 9.78
CA GLY A 41 7.82 -8.12 11.07
C GLY A 41 8.49 -6.75 10.90
N GLU A 42 9.37 -6.62 9.92
CA GLU A 42 10.09 -5.39 9.64
C GLU A 42 9.15 -4.29 9.13
N LEU A 43 8.26 -4.60 8.19
CA LEU A 43 7.24 -3.66 7.70
C LEU A 43 6.29 -3.20 8.82
N ALA A 44 5.96 -4.10 9.75
CA ALA A 44 5.15 -3.77 10.92
C ALA A 44 5.90 -2.85 11.88
N ARG A 45 7.18 -3.14 12.13
CA ARG A 45 8.06 -2.32 12.98
C ARG A 45 8.24 -0.91 12.42
N GLN A 46 8.29 -0.78 11.10
CA GLN A 46 8.33 0.51 10.38
C GLN A 46 6.98 1.23 10.36
N GLY A 47 5.90 0.61 10.83
CA GLY A 47 4.55 1.18 10.80
C GLY A 47 3.89 1.19 9.42
N ALA A 48 4.52 0.59 8.40
CA ALA A 48 4.00 0.51 7.04
C ALA A 48 2.80 -0.45 6.94
N ILE A 49 2.76 -1.49 7.77
CA ILE A 49 1.62 -2.42 7.86
C ILE A 49 1.21 -2.65 9.31
N ARG A 50 0.00 -3.15 9.52
CA ARG A 50 -0.50 -3.57 10.83
C ARG A 50 -1.21 -4.91 10.74
N ARG A 51 -1.03 -5.76 11.76
CA ARG A 51 -1.81 -6.98 11.94
C ARG A 51 -3.07 -6.69 12.75
N GLY A 52 -4.24 -6.99 12.19
CA GLY A 52 -5.51 -6.91 12.90
C GLY A 52 -5.72 -8.08 13.87
N ARG A 53 -6.73 -7.95 14.74
CA ARG A 53 -7.15 -9.03 15.65
C ARG A 53 -7.66 -10.28 14.92
N ASP A 54 -8.07 -10.11 13.67
CA ASP A 54 -8.45 -11.15 12.72
C ASP A 54 -7.23 -11.85 12.09
N GLY A 55 -6.02 -11.53 12.52
CA GLY A 55 -4.77 -12.11 12.02
C GLY A 55 -4.36 -11.59 10.64
N ARG A 56 -5.07 -10.62 10.07
CA ARG A 56 -4.82 -10.08 8.72
C ARG A 56 -3.90 -8.87 8.73
N TRP A 57 -2.94 -8.86 7.81
CA TRP A 57 -2.05 -7.74 7.53
C TRP A 57 -2.73 -6.73 6.61
N ARG A 58 -2.64 -5.45 6.96
CA ARG A 58 -3.20 -4.31 6.21
C ARG A 58 -2.15 -3.21 6.10
N ALA A 59 -2.08 -2.53 4.96
CA ALA A 59 -1.30 -1.31 4.83
C ALA A 59 -1.88 -0.21 5.74
N THR A 60 -1.02 0.67 6.24
CA THR A 60 -1.42 1.85 7.00
C THR A 60 -1.58 3.06 6.08
N ALA A 61 -2.22 4.13 6.57
CA ALA A 61 -2.34 5.36 5.79
C ALA A 61 -0.97 6.02 5.53
N GLN A 62 0.02 5.77 6.40
CA GLN A 62 1.39 6.30 6.26
C GLN A 62 2.11 5.69 5.06
N SER A 63 1.89 4.41 4.76
CA SER A 63 2.45 3.76 3.58
C SER A 63 1.78 4.21 2.29
N ARG A 64 0.47 4.49 2.32
CA ARG A 64 -0.24 5.05 1.17
C ARG A 64 0.23 6.47 0.82
N ALA A 65 0.52 7.31 1.82
CA ALA A 65 1.03 8.67 1.62
C ALA A 65 2.47 8.73 1.07
N VAL A 66 3.25 7.64 1.16
CA VAL A 66 4.57 7.55 0.51
C VAL A 66 4.44 7.27 -1.00
N GLN A 67 3.27 6.83 -1.46
CA GLN A 67 3.02 6.41 -2.84
C GLN A 67 2.12 7.39 -3.61
N GLU A 68 1.08 7.93 -2.96
CA GLU A 68 0.39 9.12 -3.44
C GLU A 68 1.31 10.31 -3.15
N GLY A 69 2.13 10.71 -4.14
CA GLY A 69 2.86 11.98 -4.11
C GLY A 69 1.94 13.11 -3.64
N PRO A 70 2.49 14.17 -3.01
CA PRO A 70 1.71 15.18 -2.30
C PRO A 70 0.49 15.59 -3.12
N PRO A 71 -0.73 15.62 -2.53
CA PRO A 71 -1.92 15.96 -3.28
C PRO A 71 -1.68 17.31 -3.92
N GLU A 72 -1.56 17.31 -5.24
CA GLU A 72 -1.45 18.51 -6.04
C GLU A 72 -2.61 19.41 -5.58
N PRO A 73 -2.33 20.64 -5.10
CA PRO A 73 -3.35 21.47 -4.50
C PRO A 73 -4.47 21.61 -5.52
N ALA A 74 -5.64 21.10 -5.17
CA ALA A 74 -6.84 21.22 -5.97
C ALA A 74 -6.98 22.68 -6.39
N GLU A 75 -6.78 22.94 -7.68
CA GLU A 75 -7.11 24.20 -8.32
C GLU A 75 -8.64 24.33 -8.28
N SER A 76 -9.12 24.73 -7.10
CA SER A 76 -10.48 25.15 -6.85
C SER A 76 -10.69 26.44 -7.61
N GLY A 77 -11.49 26.35 -8.67
CA GLY A 77 -11.64 27.40 -9.66
C GLY A 77 -12.17 28.74 -9.13
N ALA A 78 -11.92 29.77 -9.94
CA ALA A 78 -12.71 30.99 -9.95
C ALA A 78 -12.61 31.65 -11.34
N THR A 79 -13.70 31.54 -12.09
CA THR A 79 -14.35 32.62 -12.87
C THR A 79 -13.56 33.33 -13.98
N GLY A 80 -14.12 33.29 -15.20
CA GLY A 80 -13.62 33.99 -16.40
C GLY A 80 -13.55 35.53 -16.28
N PRO A 81 -13.11 36.21 -17.36
CA PRO A 81 -14.08 36.70 -18.35
C PRO A 81 -13.65 36.40 -19.80
N SER A 82 -14.58 35.98 -20.66
CA SER A 82 -15.36 36.83 -21.59
C SER A 82 -14.51 37.55 -22.65
N SER A 83 -14.68 37.08 -23.90
CA SER A 83 -14.75 37.82 -25.17
C SER A 83 -13.69 38.86 -25.52
N THR A 84 -12.98 38.63 -26.64
CA THR A 84 -13.12 39.36 -27.93
C THR A 84 -11.80 39.27 -28.72
N TRP A 85 -11.78 38.53 -29.82
CA TRP A 85 -10.71 38.66 -30.82
C TRP A 85 -11.23 39.52 -31.98
N ARG A 86 -10.76 40.76 -32.05
CA ARG A 86 -10.67 41.58 -33.27
C ARG A 86 -9.20 41.96 -33.42
N ILE A 87 -8.57 41.67 -34.55
CA ILE A 87 -7.95 42.63 -35.49
C ILE A 87 -7.98 41.98 -36.88
#